data_AF-A0A1V1NSC6-F1
#
_entry.id   AF-A0A1V1NSC6-F1
#
_cell.length_a   1.000
_cell.length_b   1.000
_cell.length_c   1.000
_cell.angle_alpha   90.00
_cell.angle_beta   90.00
_cell.angle_gamma   90.00
#
_symmetry.space_group_name_H-M   'P 1'
#
loop_
_entity.id
_entity.type
_entity.pdbx_description
1 polymer ?
#
loop_
_entity_poly.entity_id
_entity_poly.type
_entity_poly.pdbx_seq_one_letter_code
_entity_poly.pdbx_strand_id
1 'polypeptide(L)'
;MEIFIWISGDAIMVQLSFFSTTIDTVSLAADSPRQAFYRLYLTSEMGQVRLEKEWGAKQKILGRRVHVFKSLQKAKKEMARTIREKTNPNRKSKRIYKVEN
;
A
#
# COMPACT_ATOMS: atom_id res chain seq x y z
N MET A 1 20.04 -16.44 -8.49
CA MET A 1 20.74 -16.50 -9.79
C MET A 1 21.03 -15.06 -10.15
N GLU A 2 22.26 -14.62 -9.91
CA GLU A 2 22.74 -13.27 -10.20
C GLU A 2 23.47 -13.33 -11.55
N ILE A 3 23.24 -12.34 -12.42
CA ILE A 3 23.93 -12.22 -13.71
C ILE A 3 24.80 -10.97 -13.62
N PHE A 4 26.09 -11.13 -13.94
CA PHE A 4 27.04 -10.05 -14.05
C PHE A 4 27.18 -9.64 -15.52
N ILE A 5 27.18 -8.35 -15.80
CA ILE A 5 27.64 -7.81 -17.07
C ILE A 5 28.63 -6.69 -16.76
N TRP A 6 29.84 -6.82 -17.30
CA TRP A 6 30.88 -5.80 -17.26
C TRP A 6 30.82 -5.01 -18.56
N ILE A 7 30.82 -3.67 -18.47
CA ILE A 7 30.69 -2.78 -19.62
C ILE A 7 32.01 -2.03 -19.80
N SER A 8 32.68 -2.26 -20.92
CA SER A 8 33.66 -1.34 -21.48
C SER A 8 32.94 -0.39 -22.45
N GLY A 9 33.02 0.92 -22.23
CA GLY A 9 32.80 1.92 -23.29
C GLY A 9 31.68 2.94 -23.03
N ASP A 10 30.44 2.52 -22.80
CA ASP A 10 29.31 3.44 -22.61
C ASP A 10 28.46 3.00 -21.42
N ALA A 11 28.63 3.71 -20.30
CA ALA A 11 28.00 3.37 -19.03
C ALA A 11 26.51 3.76 -19.01
N ILE A 12 25.65 2.88 -19.52
CA ILE A 12 24.25 2.82 -19.08
C ILE A 12 23.86 1.35 -18.89
N MET A 13 23.92 0.86 -17.64
CA MET A 13 23.10 -0.28 -17.22
C MET A 13 23.12 -0.47 -15.71
N VAL A 14 21.97 -0.28 -15.08
CA VAL A 14 21.52 -1.08 -13.94
C VAL A 14 20.00 -1.18 -14.05
N GLN A 15 19.47 -2.31 -14.57
CA GLN A 15 18.10 -2.69 -14.26
C GLN A 15 18.13 -3.82 -13.23
N LEU A 16 18.39 -3.40 -11.99
CA LEU A 16 17.95 -4.16 -10.82
C LEU A 16 16.45 -4.37 -10.99
N SER A 17 15.96 -5.59 -10.80
CA SER A 17 14.54 -5.90 -10.71
C SER A 17 13.93 -5.22 -9.48
N PHE A 18 13.73 -3.90 -9.60
CA PHE A 18 13.08 -2.96 -8.68
C PHE A 18 11.55 -3.15 -8.64
N PHE A 19 11.04 -4.20 -9.26
CA PHE A 19 9.61 -4.42 -9.37
C PHE A 19 9.09 -4.91 -8.02
N SER A 20 8.53 -3.99 -7.24
CA SER A 20 7.68 -4.34 -6.11
C SER A 20 6.52 -5.21 -6.63
N THR A 21 6.37 -6.41 -6.09
CA THR A 21 5.25 -7.29 -6.41
C THR A 21 4.06 -6.89 -5.55
N THR A 22 2.93 -6.55 -6.18
CA THR A 22 1.68 -6.32 -5.45
C THR A 22 1.12 -7.64 -4.97
N ILE A 23 0.93 -7.76 -3.66
CA ILE A 23 0.40 -8.95 -2.99
C ILE A 23 -1.11 -8.79 -2.78
N ASP A 24 -1.53 -7.60 -2.35
CA ASP A 24 -2.92 -7.31 -2.03
C ASP A 24 -3.19 -5.81 -2.18
N THR A 25 -4.41 -5.44 -2.54
CA THR A 25 -4.85 -4.05 -2.63
C THR A 25 -6.29 -3.95 -2.19
N VAL A 26 -6.57 -3.00 -1.29
CA VAL A 26 -7.92 -2.74 -0.81
C VAL A 26 -8.20 -1.25 -0.89
N SER A 27 -9.29 -0.91 -1.57
CA SER A 27 -9.83 0.45 -1.61
C SER A 27 -11.02 0.56 -0.66
N LEU A 28 -11.07 1.65 0.09
CA LEU A 28 -12.15 1.98 0.99
C LEU A 28 -12.69 3.37 0.63
N ALA A 29 -14.02 3.50 0.54
CA ALA A 29 -14.68 4.79 0.37
C ALA A 29 -15.63 5.06 1.52
N ALA A 30 -15.65 6.32 1.98
CA ALA A 30 -16.63 6.77 2.95
C ALA A 30 -17.76 7.52 2.24
N ASP A 31 -18.99 7.13 2.55
CA ASP A 31 -20.19 7.83 2.11
C ASP A 31 -20.24 9.21 2.78
N SER A 32 -19.73 10.21 2.08
CA SER A 32 -19.53 11.55 2.60
C SER A 32 -19.52 12.56 1.45
N PRO A 33 -19.95 13.82 1.67
CA PRO A 33 -19.95 14.84 0.61
C PRO A 33 -18.58 15.13 0.00
N ARG A 34 -17.51 14.81 0.74
CA ARG A 34 -16.13 14.98 0.30
C ARG A 34 -15.58 13.76 -0.46
N GLN A 35 -16.34 12.67 -0.59
CA GLN A 35 -15.92 11.42 -1.23
C GLN A 35 -14.55 10.99 -0.71
N ALA A 36 -14.45 10.85 0.61
CA ALA A 36 -13.19 10.50 1.24
C ALA A 36 -12.84 9.04 0.92
N PHE A 37 -11.58 8.80 0.55
CA PHE A 37 -11.08 7.47 0.23
C PHE A 37 -9.87 7.11 1.09
N TYR A 38 -9.63 5.81 1.21
CA TYR A 38 -8.47 5.24 1.88
C TYR A 38 -8.05 4.00 1.11
N ARG A 39 -6.81 3.94 0.64
CA ARG A 39 -6.27 2.81 -0.12
C ARG A 39 -5.15 2.15 0.65
N LEU A 40 -5.12 0.84 0.59
CA LEU A 40 -4.11 -0.01 1.22
C LEU A 40 -3.46 -0.83 0.13
N TYR A 41 -2.15 -0.75 0.01
CA TYR A 41 -1.35 -1.54 -0.92
C TYR A 41 -0.37 -2.37 -0.12
N LEU A 42 -0.42 -3.68 -0.31
CA LEU A 42 0.53 -4.60 0.26
C LEU A 42 1.47 -5.06 -0.84
N THR A 43 2.75 -4.72 -0.73
CA THR A 43 3.75 -5.04 -1.75
C THR A 43 4.93 -5.81 -1.14
N SER A 44 5.60 -6.62 -1.94
CA SER A 44 6.86 -7.28 -1.60
C SER A 44 7.98 -6.71 -2.46
N GLU A 45 9.06 -6.27 -1.85
CA GLU A 45 10.23 -5.71 -2.54
C GLU A 45 11.50 -6.06 -1.77
N MET A 46 12.51 -6.60 -2.45
CA MET A 46 13.82 -6.96 -1.86
C MET A 46 13.73 -7.80 -0.57
N GLY A 47 12.82 -8.77 -0.53
CA GLY A 47 12.61 -9.64 0.64
C GLY A 47 11.91 -8.95 1.83
N GLN A 48 11.44 -7.72 1.67
CA GLN A 48 10.64 -7.00 2.66
C GLN A 48 9.20 -6.87 2.19
N VAL A 49 8.28 -6.83 3.15
CA VAL A 49 6.86 -6.59 2.87
C VAL A 49 6.52 -5.17 3.31
N ARG A 50 5.90 -4.40 2.43
CA ARG A 50 5.50 -3.01 2.70
C ARG A 50 3.98 -2.93 2.68
N LEU A 51 3.42 -2.21 3.66
CA LEU A 51 2.03 -1.79 3.66
C LEU A 51 2.01 -0.28 3.46
N GLU A 52 1.59 0.15 2.29
CA GLU A 52 1.34 1.54 1.98
C GLU A 52 -0.12 1.87 2.27
N LYS A 53 -0.32 2.98 2.98
CA LYS A 53 -1.63 3.53 3.31
C LYS A 53 -1.73 4.91 2.68
N GLU A 54 -2.66 5.08 1.76
CA GLU A 54 -2.95 6.33 1.08
C GLU A 54 -4.35 6.82 1.48
N TRP A 55 -4.52 8.11 1.68
CA TRP A 55 -5.85 8.66 1.98
C TRP A 55 -6.06 10.01 1.32
N GLY A 56 -7.32 10.30 1.04
CA GLY A 56 -7.68 11.49 0.30
C GLY A 56 -9.17 11.77 0.27
N ALA A 57 -9.53 12.75 -0.53
CA ALA A 57 -10.91 13.18 -0.76
C ALA A 57 -11.02 13.83 -2.14
N LYS A 58 -12.19 13.71 -2.79
CA LYS A 58 -12.45 14.26 -4.13
C LYS A 58 -11.32 13.91 -5.12
N GLN A 59 -10.89 12.65 -5.13
CA GLN A 59 -9.79 12.12 -5.95
C GLN A 59 -8.40 12.74 -5.70
N LYS A 60 -8.24 13.64 -4.71
CA LYS A 60 -6.94 14.19 -4.32
C LYS A 60 -6.34 13.40 -3.17
N ILE A 61 -5.08 13.00 -3.33
CA ILE A 61 -4.29 12.39 -2.26
C ILE A 61 -3.94 13.48 -1.25
N LEU A 62 -4.35 13.28 0.01
CA LEU A 62 -4.07 14.20 1.12
C LEU A 62 -2.95 13.70 2.02
N GLY A 63 -2.62 12.41 1.94
CA GLY A 63 -1.48 11.86 2.63
C GLY A 63 -1.23 10.40 2.29
N ARG A 64 -0.01 10.00 2.57
CA ARG A 64 0.52 8.66 2.35
C ARG A 64 1.41 8.28 3.52
N ARG A 65 1.40 7.02 3.92
CA ARG A 65 2.31 6.46 4.92
C ARG A 65 2.68 5.04 4.54
N VAL A 66 3.96 4.72 4.65
CA VAL A 66 4.47 3.38 4.39
C VAL A 66 4.95 2.75 5.70
N HIS A 67 4.62 1.47 5.89
CA HIS A 67 5.16 0.66 6.98
C HIS A 67 5.85 -0.56 6.41
N VAL A 68 7.06 -0.82 6.86
CA VAL A 68 7.88 -1.97 6.43
C VAL A 68 7.78 -3.07 7.48
N PHE A 69 7.60 -4.31 7.02
CA PHE A 69 7.47 -5.51 7.83
C PHE A 69 8.46 -6.57 7.37
N LYS A 70 8.99 -7.32 8.35
CA LYS A 70 9.85 -8.48 8.10
C LYS A 70 9.07 -9.74 7.68
N SER A 71 7.74 -9.75 7.80
CA SER A 71 6.91 -10.91 7.52
C SER A 71 5.58 -10.51 6.92
N LEU A 72 5.17 -11.23 5.87
CA LEU A 72 3.88 -11.07 5.21
C LEU A 72 2.71 -11.23 6.18
N GLN A 73 2.80 -12.16 7.12
CA GLN A 73 1.73 -12.44 8.08
C GLN A 73 1.46 -11.22 8.98
N LYS A 74 2.51 -10.54 9.45
CA LYS A 74 2.37 -9.31 10.26
C LYS A 74 1.76 -8.19 9.44
N ALA A 75 2.19 -8.02 8.20
CA ALA A 75 1.66 -6.99 7.31
C ALA A 75 0.18 -7.22 6.96
N LYS A 76 -0.22 -8.46 6.66
CA LYS A 76 -1.62 -8.84 6.46
C LYS A 76 -2.48 -8.60 7.70
N LYS A 77 -1.98 -8.94 8.90
CA LYS A 77 -2.68 -8.68 10.16
C LYS A 77 -2.91 -7.18 10.39
N GLU A 78 -1.91 -6.35 10.08
CA GLU A 78 -2.03 -4.89 10.18
C GLU A 78 -3.00 -4.31 9.14
N MET A 79 -2.99 -4.84 7.92
CA MET A 79 -3.93 -4.46 6.86
C MET A 79 -5.36 -4.80 7.28
N ALA A 80 -5.62 -6.03 7.71
CA ALA A 80 -6.93 -6.47 8.19
C ALA A 80 -7.40 -5.65 9.41
N ARG A 81 -6.49 -5.35 10.36
CA ARG A 81 -6.78 -4.46 11.49
C ARG A 81 -7.20 -3.08 11.01
N THR A 82 -6.46 -2.50 10.06
CA THR A 82 -6.75 -1.17 9.51
C THR A 82 -8.13 -1.16 8.83
N ILE A 83 -8.46 -2.18 8.04
CA ILE A 83 -9.77 -2.31 7.40
C ILE A 83 -10.85 -2.33 8.48
N ARG A 84 -10.75 -3.26 9.45
CA ARG A 84 -11.73 -3.39 10.55
C ARG A 84 -11.93 -2.09 11.33
N GLU A 85 -10.85 -1.37 11.63
CA GLU A 85 -10.93 -0.09 12.36
C GLU A 85 -11.59 1.02 11.53
N LYS A 86 -11.44 1.01 10.21
CA LYS A 86 -12.00 2.03 9.30
C LYS A 86 -13.45 1.74 8.91
N THR A 87 -13.84 0.47 8.88
CA THR A 87 -15.19 0.02 8.54
C THR A 87 -16.09 -0.18 9.76
N ASN A 88 -15.54 -0.13 10.98
CA ASN A 88 -16.33 -0.28 12.21
C ASN A 88 -17.46 0.79 12.27
N PRO A 89 -18.74 0.40 12.35
CA PRO A 89 -19.84 1.34 12.45
C PRO A 89 -19.83 2.14 13.76
N ASN A 90 -19.24 1.59 14.83
CA ASN A 90 -19.11 2.23 16.14
C ASN A 90 -17.82 3.07 16.27
N ARG A 91 -17.17 3.40 15.16
CA ARG A 91 -15.93 4.18 15.15
C ARG A 91 -16.19 5.60 15.64
N LYS A 92 -15.36 6.12 16.56
CA LYS A 92 -15.46 7.51 17.10
C LYS A 92 -15.46 8.60 16.01
N SER A 93 -14.82 8.35 14.88
CA SER A 93 -14.76 9.31 13.78
C SER A 93 -15.99 9.15 12.89
N LYS A 94 -16.67 10.26 12.59
CA LYS A 94 -17.87 10.32 11.74
C LYS A 94 -17.71 9.67 10.35
N ARG A 95 -16.48 9.50 9.88
CA ARG A 95 -16.16 8.86 8.60
C ARG A 95 -16.08 7.35 8.80
N ILE A 96 -17.15 6.65 8.44
CA ILE A 96 -17.20 5.19 8.35
C ILE A 96 -17.01 4.82 6.89
N TYR A 97 -16.05 3.94 6.64
CA TYR A 97 -15.71 3.52 5.28
C TYR A 97 -16.38 2.19 4.95
N LYS A 98 -16.58 1.93 3.66
CA LYS A 98 -16.99 0.64 3.09
C LYS A 98 -15.86 0.15 2.18
N VAL A 99 -15.70 -1.17 2.09
CA VAL A 99 -14.76 -1.78 1.14
C VAL A 99 -15.34 -1.63 -0.26
N GLU A 100 -14.55 -1.09 -1.19
CA GLU A 100 -14.84 -1.08 -2.62
C GLU A 100 -14.14 -2.28 -3.25
N ASN A 101 -14.91 -3.10 -3.96
CA ASN A 101 -14.41 -4.21 -4.78
C ASN A 101 -13.98 -3.72 -6.15
#